data_AF-A0A9J7LN87-F1
#
_entry.id   AF-A0A9J7LN87-F1
#
_cell.length_a   1.000
_cell.length_b   1.000
_cell.length_c   1.000
_cell.angle_alpha   90.00
_cell.angle_beta   90.00
_cell.angle_gamma   90.00
#
_symmetry.space_group_name_H-M   'P 1'
#
loop_
_entity.id
_entity.type
_entity.pdbx_description
1 polymer ?
#
loop_
_entity_poly.entity_id
_entity_poly.type
_entity_poly.pdbx_seq_one_letter_code
_entity_poly.pdbx_strand_id
1 'polypeptide(L)'
;MPPPCSGDHTYHYLLLRQTAALSLTADDLPQYTPDCSLANLVGQCLFEVANFISSNQLTPVGYVTMVAATDGYVRYSYVNDRGMSEADSCRGLDGYDPCPTAPPGSSSEKVMVSLTTVMASAWCLMLSFIVN
;
A
#
# COMPACT_ATOMS: atom_id res chain seq x y z
N MET A 1 6.24 0.85 4.12
CA MET A 1 5.06 0.91 5.01
C MET A 1 3.83 0.96 4.12
N PRO A 2 2.79 0.16 4.39
CA PRO A 2 1.54 0.23 3.63
C PRO A 2 0.93 1.63 3.69
N PRO A 3 0.27 2.11 2.62
CA PRO A 3 -0.52 3.33 2.67
C PRO A 3 -1.57 3.28 3.79
N PRO A 4 -1.92 4.40 4.45
CA PRO A 4 -2.85 4.37 5.58
C PRO A 4 -4.25 3.86 5.25
N CYS A 5 -4.68 3.92 3.99
CA CYS A 5 -5.98 3.42 3.54
C CYS A 5 -5.90 2.06 2.84
N SER A 6 -4.73 1.41 2.80
CA SER A 6 -4.68 0.03 2.36
C SER A 6 -5.20 -0.88 3.48
N GLY A 7 -5.82 -2.00 3.09
CA GLY A 7 -6.36 -2.99 4.02
C GLY A 7 -5.27 -3.75 4.77
N ASP A 8 -5.54 -5.00 5.13
CA ASP A 8 -4.55 -5.83 5.80
C ASP A 8 -3.43 -6.26 4.84
N HIS A 9 -2.18 -6.18 5.30
CA HIS A 9 -1.01 -6.64 4.56
C HIS A 9 -0.47 -7.92 5.16
N THR A 10 -0.15 -8.88 4.29
CA THR A 10 0.53 -10.11 4.71
C THR A 10 2.03 -9.96 4.49
N TYR A 11 2.80 -10.17 5.54
CA TYR A 11 4.25 -10.21 5.54
C TYR A 11 4.72 -11.66 5.58
N HIS A 12 5.59 -12.02 4.64
CA HIS A 12 6.10 -13.37 4.48
C HIS A 12 7.57 -13.39 4.90
N TYR A 13 7.90 -14.20 5.90
CA TYR A 13 9.26 -14.44 6.36
C TYR A 13 9.69 -15.84 5.94
N LEU A 14 10.73 -15.91 5.11
CA LEU A 14 11.26 -17.16 4.59
C LEU A 14 12.64 -17.42 5.19
N LEU A 15 12.83 -18.63 5.73
CA LEU A 15 14.14 -19.12 6.08
C LEU A 15 14.65 -20.02 4.95
N LEU A 16 15.75 -19.62 4.34
CA LEU A 16 16.34 -20.30 3.20
C LEU A 16 17.68 -20.92 3.60
N ARG A 17 17.88 -22.19 3.28
CA ARG A 17 19.16 -22.89 3.43
C ARG A 17 20.01 -22.68 2.19
N GLN A 18 21.25 -22.28 2.42
CA GLN A 18 22.31 -22.22 1.42
C GLN A 18 22.98 -23.59 1.28
N THR A 19 23.14 -24.05 0.05
CA THR A 19 23.88 -25.28 -0.29
C THR A 19 25.33 -24.99 -0.69
N ALA A 20 25.63 -23.74 -1.04
CA ALA A 20 26.95 -23.20 -1.32
C ALA A 20 27.06 -21.75 -0.81
N ALA A 21 28.28 -21.21 -0.75
CA ALA A 21 28.49 -19.80 -0.41
C ALA A 21 27.82 -18.90 -1.46
N LEU A 22 27.02 -17.93 -1.00
CA LEU A 22 26.46 -16.88 -1.86
C LEU A 22 27.42 -15.69 -1.88
N SER A 23 27.76 -15.22 -3.07
CA SER A 23 28.47 -13.96 -3.30
C SER A 23 27.52 -12.98 -3.97
N LEU A 24 26.50 -12.55 -3.22
CA LEU A 24 25.53 -11.56 -3.69
C LEU A 24 25.85 -10.18 -3.09
N THR A 25 25.69 -9.16 -3.90
CA THR A 25 25.85 -7.75 -3.54
C THR A 25 24.57 -6.97 -3.83
N ALA A 26 24.53 -5.70 -3.42
CA ALA A 26 23.39 -4.84 -3.74
C ALA A 26 23.23 -4.63 -5.25
N ASP A 27 24.31 -4.74 -6.02
CA ASP A 27 24.30 -4.56 -7.49
C ASP A 27 23.59 -5.71 -8.21
N ASP A 28 23.37 -6.85 -7.54
CA ASP A 28 22.64 -8.01 -8.08
C ASP A 28 21.11 -7.90 -7.86
N LEU A 29 20.65 -6.98 -6.99
CA LEU A 29 19.23 -6.82 -6.68
C LEU A 29 18.33 -6.53 -7.90
N PRO A 30 18.75 -5.72 -8.90
CA PRO A 30 17.93 -5.44 -10.08
C PRO A 30 17.51 -6.70 -10.85
N GLN A 31 18.28 -7.79 -10.77
CA GLN A 31 17.92 -9.08 -11.40
C GLN A 31 16.61 -9.67 -10.84
N TYR A 32 16.29 -9.36 -9.58
CA TYR A 32 15.13 -9.90 -8.87
C TYR A 32 14.02 -8.87 -8.69
N THR A 33 14.17 -7.68 -9.24
CA THR A 33 13.18 -6.59 -9.20
C THR A 33 13.02 -5.96 -10.59
N PRO A 34 12.52 -6.72 -11.60
CA PRO A 34 12.57 -6.30 -13.02
C PRO A 34 11.80 -5.00 -13.30
N ASP A 35 10.78 -4.69 -12.52
CA ASP A 35 9.95 -3.48 -12.69
C ASP A 35 10.45 -2.29 -11.85
N CYS A 36 11.66 -2.35 -11.31
CA CYS A 36 12.23 -1.30 -10.46
C CYS A 36 13.01 -0.26 -11.27
N SER A 37 12.30 0.53 -12.08
CA SER A 37 12.90 1.57 -12.93
C SER A 37 13.29 2.84 -12.18
N LEU A 38 12.86 2.99 -10.92
CA LEU A 38 13.12 4.17 -10.11
C LEU A 38 14.27 3.91 -9.13
N ALA A 39 15.41 4.54 -9.38
CA ALA A 39 16.63 4.41 -8.56
C ALA A 39 16.43 4.73 -7.06
N ASN A 40 15.36 5.46 -6.71
CA ASN A 40 15.06 5.85 -5.34
C ASN A 40 14.20 4.81 -4.59
N LEU A 41 13.79 3.73 -5.26
CA LEU A 41 12.95 2.65 -4.72
C LEU A 41 13.69 1.32 -4.56
N VAL A 42 15.03 1.34 -4.60
CA VAL A 42 15.85 0.14 -4.36
C VAL A 42 15.45 -0.48 -3.01
N GLY A 43 14.97 -1.73 -3.04
CA GLY A 43 14.46 -2.46 -1.88
C GLY A 43 12.97 -2.26 -1.54
N GLN A 44 12.24 -1.44 -2.31
CA GLN A 44 10.79 -1.22 -2.14
C GLN A 44 9.96 -1.75 -3.31
N CYS A 45 10.61 -2.17 -4.39
CA CYS A 45 9.99 -2.73 -5.56
C CYS A 45 9.54 -4.18 -5.35
N LEU A 46 8.67 -4.66 -6.26
CA LEU A 46 8.22 -6.04 -6.27
C LEU A 46 9.42 -6.96 -6.49
N PHE A 47 9.64 -7.87 -5.54
CA PHE A 47 10.77 -8.80 -5.53
C PHE A 47 10.32 -10.20 -5.92
N GLU A 48 10.97 -10.77 -6.92
CA GLU A 48 10.68 -12.12 -7.42
C GLU A 48 11.35 -13.19 -6.57
N VAL A 49 10.73 -13.53 -5.45
CA VAL A 49 11.23 -14.54 -4.51
C VAL A 49 11.52 -15.89 -5.18
N ALA A 50 10.65 -16.34 -6.10
CA ALA A 50 10.83 -17.61 -6.80
C ALA A 50 12.08 -17.63 -7.70
N ASN A 51 12.33 -16.52 -8.38
CA ASN A 51 13.51 -16.34 -9.23
C ASN A 51 14.78 -16.33 -8.36
N PHE A 52 14.76 -15.56 -7.27
CA PHE A 52 15.85 -15.52 -6.28
C PHE A 52 16.22 -16.88 -5.71
N ILE A 53 15.22 -17.68 -5.32
CA ILE A 53 15.44 -19.02 -4.77
C ILE A 53 16.06 -19.95 -5.82
N SER A 54 15.51 -19.95 -7.03
CA SER A 54 15.92 -20.88 -8.07
C SER A 54 17.30 -20.56 -8.65
N SER A 55 17.62 -19.28 -8.91
CA SER A 55 18.93 -18.86 -9.45
C SER A 55 20.09 -19.13 -8.48
N ASN A 56 19.82 -19.03 -7.18
CA ASN A 56 20.83 -19.17 -6.12
C ASN A 56 20.83 -20.56 -5.46
N GLN A 57 20.09 -21.53 -6.00
CA GLN A 57 20.02 -22.91 -5.51
C GLN A 57 19.67 -23.01 -4.02
N LEU A 58 18.75 -22.14 -3.58
CA LEU A 58 18.32 -22.05 -2.19
C LEU A 58 17.20 -23.05 -1.92
N THR A 59 17.17 -23.59 -0.71
CA THR A 59 16.10 -24.49 -0.27
C THR A 59 15.29 -23.84 0.85
N PRO A 60 13.97 -23.65 0.71
CA PRO A 60 13.12 -23.20 1.81
C PRO A 60 13.13 -24.22 2.95
N VAL A 61 13.43 -23.77 4.16
CA VAL A 61 13.45 -24.62 5.37
C VAL A 61 12.54 -24.11 6.49
N GLY A 62 12.01 -22.89 6.35
CA GLY A 62 11.05 -22.33 7.29
C GLY A 62 10.24 -21.22 6.65
N TYR A 63 9.02 -21.03 7.17
CA TYR A 63 8.10 -20.02 6.69
C TYR A 63 7.21 -19.56 7.84
N VAL A 64 7.12 -18.25 8.02
CA VAL A 64 6.22 -17.61 8.99
C VAL A 64 5.50 -16.45 8.29
N THR A 65 4.23 -16.28 8.58
CA THR A 65 3.45 -15.13 8.14
C THR A 65 3.01 -14.27 9.30
N MET A 66 2.93 -12.98 9.04
CA MET A 66 2.31 -12.00 9.91
C MET A 66 1.31 -11.21 9.08
N VAL A 67 0.11 -11.01 9.60
CA VAL A 67 -0.86 -10.07 9.02
C VAL A 67 -0.83 -8.81 9.86
N ALA A 68 -0.67 -7.66 9.23
CA ALA A 68 -0.71 -6.37 9.91
C ALA A 68 -1.72 -5.44 9.24
N ALA A 69 -2.56 -4.83 10.05
CA ALA A 69 -3.44 -3.75 9.65
C ALA A 69 -2.73 -2.40 9.76
N THR A 70 -3.23 -1.40 9.04
CA THR A 70 -2.83 -0.01 9.23
C THR A 70 -3.43 0.53 10.53
N ASP A 71 -2.64 1.26 11.31
CA ASP A 71 -3.06 1.83 12.59
C ASP A 71 -2.70 3.33 12.70
N GLY A 72 -2.90 3.90 13.88
CA GLY A 72 -2.58 5.31 14.14
C GLY A 72 -1.10 5.64 13.92
N TYR A 73 -0.19 4.68 14.08
CA TYR A 73 1.24 4.88 13.85
C TYR A 73 1.55 5.06 12.37
N VAL A 74 0.91 4.27 11.50
CA VAL A 74 1.05 4.40 10.04
C VAL A 74 0.63 5.80 9.59
N ARG A 75 -0.54 6.28 10.04
CA ARG A 75 -1.02 7.63 9.72
C ARG A 75 -0.07 8.72 10.21
N TYR A 76 0.39 8.61 11.46
CA TYR A 76 1.34 9.55 12.04
C TYR A 76 2.62 9.65 11.21
N SER A 77 3.21 8.52 10.81
CA SER A 77 4.49 8.51 10.08
C SER A 77 4.35 9.06 8.65
N TYR A 78 3.21 8.85 7.97
CA TYR A 78 2.98 9.50 6.67
C TYR A 78 2.92 11.02 6.75
N VAL A 79 2.24 11.57 7.75
CA VAL A 79 2.11 13.02 7.93
C VAL A 79 3.42 13.62 8.43
N ASN A 80 4.03 13.05 9.47
CA ASN A 80 5.14 13.67 10.18
C ASN A 80 6.52 13.33 9.59
N ASP A 81 6.71 12.12 9.05
CA ASP A 81 8.02 11.71 8.52
C ASP A 81 8.10 11.91 7.00
N ARG A 82 6.97 11.79 6.29
CA ARG A 82 6.93 11.87 4.82
C ARG A 82 6.33 13.17 4.29
N GLY A 83 5.71 13.98 5.15
CA GLY A 83 5.03 15.22 4.73
C GLY A 83 3.88 14.99 3.75
N MET A 84 3.30 13.79 3.73
CA MET A 84 2.22 13.42 2.81
C MET A 84 0.91 13.31 3.58
N SER A 85 -0.15 13.88 3.00
CA SER A 85 -1.49 13.71 3.55
C SER A 85 -2.00 12.28 3.33
N GLU A 86 -2.95 11.84 4.15
CA GLU A 86 -3.66 10.56 3.93
C GLU A 86 -4.31 10.54 2.54
N ALA A 87 -4.89 11.66 2.11
CA ALA A 87 -5.54 11.76 0.81
C ALA A 87 -4.61 11.63 -0.39
N ASP A 88 -3.40 12.18 -0.28
CA ASP A 88 -2.38 12.00 -1.33
C ASP A 88 -1.82 10.58 -1.31
N SER A 89 -1.69 10.00 -0.12
CA SER A 89 -1.14 8.64 0.06
C SER A 89 -2.07 7.54 -0.43
N CYS A 90 -3.38 7.80 -0.42
CA CYS A 90 -4.41 6.82 -0.77
C CYS A 90 -5.05 7.04 -2.13
N ARG A 91 -4.61 8.08 -2.86
CA ARG A 91 -5.16 8.43 -4.18
C ARG A 91 -4.99 7.26 -5.15
N GLY A 92 -6.11 6.82 -5.73
CA GLY A 92 -6.12 5.74 -6.73
C GLY A 92 -6.08 4.33 -6.15
N LEU A 93 -6.16 4.16 -4.82
CA LEU A 93 -6.42 2.85 -4.21
C LEU A 93 -7.91 2.49 -4.33
N ASP A 94 -8.18 1.22 -4.62
CA ASP A 94 -9.54 0.69 -4.65
C ASP A 94 -10.22 0.88 -3.28
N GLY A 95 -11.38 1.54 -3.28
CA GLY A 95 -12.18 1.81 -2.08
C GLY A 95 -11.85 3.10 -1.34
N TYR A 96 -10.89 3.92 -1.82
CA TYR A 96 -10.62 5.24 -1.24
C TYR A 96 -11.60 6.31 -1.75
N ASP A 97 -12.41 6.89 -0.85
CA ASP A 97 -13.27 8.04 -1.14
C ASP A 97 -12.62 9.34 -0.59
N PRO A 98 -12.12 10.24 -1.45
CA PRO A 98 -11.48 11.49 -1.01
C PRO A 98 -12.45 12.46 -0.33
N CYS A 99 -13.76 12.25 -0.46
CA CYS A 99 -14.80 13.02 0.19
C CYS A 99 -15.87 12.04 0.70
N PRO A 100 -15.65 11.36 1.84
CA PRO A 100 -16.65 10.45 2.39
C PRO A 100 -17.97 11.21 2.52
N THR A 101 -18.92 10.89 1.65
CA THR A 101 -20.23 11.56 1.60
C THR A 101 -21.14 11.16 2.76
N ALA A 102 -20.64 10.28 3.64
CA ALA A 102 -21.30 9.87 4.87
C ALA A 102 -20.66 10.58 6.09
N PRO A 103 -21.46 11.19 6.97
CA PRO A 103 -20.97 11.70 8.25
C PRO A 103 -20.26 10.60 9.06
N PRO A 104 -19.25 10.92 9.89
CA PRO A 104 -18.57 9.93 10.70
C PRO A 104 -19.52 9.47 11.81
N GLY A 105 -20.19 8.34 11.58
CA GLY A 105 -21.20 7.83 12.49
C GLY A 105 -21.58 6.38 12.23
N SER A 106 -21.00 5.51 13.05
CA SER A 106 -21.57 4.25 13.55
C SER A 106 -21.68 3.03 12.63
N SER A 107 -20.90 2.01 13.01
CA SER A 107 -21.24 0.57 13.01
C SER A 107 -21.75 -0.07 11.72
N SER A 108 -20.95 -1.06 11.28
CA SER A 108 -21.36 -2.30 10.62
C SER A 108 -22.87 -2.57 10.64
N GLU A 109 -23.59 -2.25 9.57
CA GLU A 109 -24.72 -3.06 9.11
C GLU A 109 -25.19 -2.66 7.71
N LYS A 110 -25.62 -3.68 6.99
CA LYS A 110 -26.00 -3.70 5.58
C LYS A 110 -27.21 -2.79 5.31
N VAL A 111 -27.15 -2.10 4.16
CA VAL A 111 -28.28 -1.84 3.23
C VAL A 111 -29.51 -1.09 3.80
N MET A 112 -29.72 0.15 3.33
CA MET A 112 -30.92 0.47 2.54
C MET A 112 -30.79 1.84 1.87
N VAL A 113 -31.00 1.86 0.56
CA VAL A 113 -31.13 3.05 -0.27
C VAL A 113 -32.38 3.82 0.18
N SER A 114 -32.23 5.08 0.60
CA SER A 114 -33.36 6.00 0.82
C SER A 114 -33.13 7.29 0.03
N LEU A 115 -33.99 7.52 -0.97
CA LEU A 115 -34.05 8.71 -1.80
C LEU A 115 -34.35 9.96 -0.95
N THR A 116 -33.36 10.78 -0.57
CA THR A 116 -33.64 12.17 -0.14
C THR A 116 -32.46 13.16 -0.21
N THR A 117 -31.29 12.82 -0.74
CA THR A 117 -30.12 13.73 -0.77
C THR A 117 -29.96 14.44 -2.12
N VAL A 118 -30.93 15.28 -2.50
CA VAL A 118 -30.85 16.11 -3.73
C VAL A 118 -30.34 17.55 -3.46
N MET A 119 -30.05 17.93 -2.22
CA MET A 119 -29.82 19.35 -1.87
C MET A 119 -28.38 19.73 -1.47
N ALA A 120 -27.38 18.89 -1.75
CA ALA A 120 -25.97 19.21 -1.50
C ALA A 120 -25.10 19.33 -2.78
N SER A 121 -25.64 18.95 -3.94
CA SER A 121 -24.91 18.94 -5.22
C SER A 121 -24.78 20.32 -5.91
N ALA A 122 -25.44 21.35 -5.39
CA ALA A 122 -25.44 22.68 -6.00
C ALA A 122 -24.21 23.54 -5.62
N TRP A 123 -23.53 23.26 -4.50
CA TRP A 123 -22.47 24.13 -3.99
C TRP A 123 -21.09 23.84 -4.58
N CYS A 124 -20.83 22.60 -5.01
CA CYS A 124 -19.56 22.25 -5.68
C CYS A 124 -19.53 22.64 -7.17
N LEU A 125 -20.68 22.79 -7.83
CA LEU A 125 -20.74 23.25 -9.23
C LEU A 125 -20.41 24.75 -9.38
N MET A 126 -20.62 25.56 -8.35
CA MET A 126 -20.38 27.01 -8.42
C MET A 126 -18.90 27.40 -8.28
N LEU A 127 -18.06 26.53 -7.70
CA LEU A 127 -16.62 26.78 -7.57
C LEU A 127 -15.84 26.56 -8.88
N SER A 128 -16.40 25.78 -9.82
CA SER A 128 -15.77 25.51 -11.13
C SER A 128 -15.91 26.66 -12.13
N PHE A 129 -16.65 27.72 -11.81
CA PHE A 129 -16.88 28.86 -12.71
C PHE A 129 -16.27 30.19 -12.25
N ILE A 130 -15.60 30.23 -11.09
CA ILE A 130 -15.06 31.49 -10.50
C ILE A 130 -13.53 31.62 -10.65
N VAL A 131 -12.83 30.57 -11.10
CA VAL A 131 -11.40 30.67 -11.45
C VAL A 131 -11.23 30.51 -12.95
N ASN A 132 -11.44 31.61 -13.67
CA ASN A 132 -10.87 31.85 -14.99
C ASN A 132 -10.46 33.32 -15.07
#